data_AF-A0A954K0A7-F1
#
_entry.id   AF-A0A954K0A7-F1
#
_cell.length_a   1.000
_cell.length_b   1.000
_cell.length_c   1.000
_cell.angle_alpha   90.00
_cell.angle_beta   90.00
_cell.angle_gamma   90.00
#
_symmetry.space_group_name_H-M   'P 1'
#
loop_
_entity.id
_entity.type
_entity.pdbx_description
1 polymer ?
#
loop_
_entity_poly.entity_id
_entity_poly.type
_entity_poly.pdbx_seq_one_letter_code
_entity_poly.pdbx_strand_id
1 'polypeptide(L)'
;MQQIQHLIWRHYNMTHGTILSIQTGQIQDFDVASETTDAWTSAIRKTKVLDAVHVGWTGIAGDEQADRVNHGGPDKAVLAYASKHYEAWNAEFPDINFEAGGFGENLTISDFDESACCIGDNFCIGDCVLQITQPRQPCWKLSGRWQLPKLAVIVQQNGRTGWYFRVLQEGVIEAGMDIKLVDRPHPDVSVAWANSVMYARPRRHTDDRKLAACPALSEAWRASLEQRAR
;
A
#
# COMPACT_ATOMS: atom_id res chain seq x y z
N MET A 1 -5.85 -30.45 -11.21
CA MET A 1 -7.28 -30.62 -10.87
C MET A 1 -7.40 -30.70 -9.36
N GLN A 2 -8.01 -29.66 -8.78
CA GLN A 2 -8.58 -29.57 -7.42
C GLN A 2 -7.69 -29.84 -6.20
N GLN A 3 -7.36 -28.76 -5.48
CA GLN A 3 -7.57 -28.65 -4.03
C GLN A 3 -7.52 -27.17 -3.61
N ILE A 4 -8.57 -26.41 -3.94
CA ILE A 4 -8.93 -25.20 -3.17
C ILE A 4 -10.15 -25.64 -2.36
N GLN A 5 -9.89 -26.28 -1.22
CA GLN A 5 -10.92 -26.62 -0.27
C GLN A 5 -11.36 -25.34 0.46
N HIS A 6 -12.67 -25.08 0.41
CA HIS A 6 -13.47 -24.24 1.30
C HIS A 6 -12.69 -23.48 2.38
N LEU A 7 -12.37 -22.22 2.10
CA LEU A 7 -12.12 -21.22 3.14
C LEU A 7 -13.43 -21.01 3.90
N ILE A 8 -13.51 -21.57 5.11
CA ILE A 8 -14.57 -21.28 6.06
C ILE A 8 -14.31 -19.86 6.56
N TRP A 9 -14.98 -18.88 5.95
CA TRP A 9 -14.91 -17.48 6.34
C TRP A 9 -15.49 -17.31 7.75
N ARG A 10 -14.61 -17.19 8.75
CA ARG A 10 -15.01 -16.90 10.13
C ARG A 10 -15.71 -15.55 10.14
N HIS A 11 -16.92 -15.52 10.71
CA HIS A 11 -17.72 -14.30 10.83
C HIS A 11 -17.05 -13.34 11.83
N TYR A 12 -16.08 -12.56 11.36
CA TYR A 12 -15.69 -11.34 12.02
C TYR A 12 -16.82 -10.30 11.81
N ASN A 13 -16.93 -9.29 12.66
CA ASN A 13 -17.58 -8.04 12.23
C ASN A 13 -16.65 -7.47 11.17
N MET A 14 -16.91 -7.81 9.90
CA MET A 14 -15.93 -7.72 8.83
C MET A 14 -15.66 -6.25 8.54
N THR A 15 -14.39 -5.85 8.52
CA THR A 15 -14.01 -4.58 7.90
C THR A 15 -14.51 -4.60 6.47
N HIS A 16 -15.43 -3.71 6.15
CA HIS A 16 -15.98 -3.49 4.82
C HIS A 16 -15.55 -2.10 4.37
N GLY A 17 -15.08 -2.00 3.13
CA GLY A 17 -14.88 -0.72 2.47
C GLY A 17 -15.25 -0.83 1.00
N THR A 18 -15.00 0.24 0.25
CA THR A 18 -15.27 0.32 -1.18
C THR A 18 -14.04 0.83 -1.91
N ILE A 19 -13.81 0.35 -3.14
CA ILE A 19 -12.84 0.97 -4.03
C ILE A 19 -13.43 2.29 -4.52
N LEU A 20 -12.98 3.43 -3.99
CA LEU A 20 -13.45 4.74 -4.44
C LEU A 20 -12.86 5.13 -5.80
N SER A 21 -11.63 4.70 -6.06
CA SER A 21 -10.93 5.02 -7.30
C SER A 21 -9.80 4.03 -7.54
N ILE A 22 -9.58 3.72 -8.82
CA ILE A 22 -8.47 2.90 -9.30
C ILE A 22 -7.58 3.79 -10.17
N GLN A 23 -6.27 3.69 -10.00
CA GLN A 23 -5.31 4.43 -10.80
C GLN A 23 -4.17 3.53 -11.29
N THR A 24 -3.75 3.77 -12.54
CA THR A 24 -2.56 3.15 -13.14
C THR A 24 -1.67 4.25 -13.71
N GLY A 25 -0.37 4.00 -13.78
CA GLY A 25 0.60 4.95 -14.30
C GLY A 25 1.63 4.27 -15.17
N GLN A 26 2.05 4.99 -16.20
CA GLN A 26 3.21 4.64 -17.02
C GLN A 26 4.44 5.35 -16.48
N ILE A 27 5.62 4.81 -16.75
CA ILE A 27 6.89 5.45 -16.40
C ILE A 27 7.00 6.77 -17.16
N GLN A 28 7.27 7.84 -16.43
CA GLN A 28 7.49 9.19 -16.96
C GLN A 28 8.82 9.74 -16.44
N ASP A 29 9.43 10.60 -17.25
CA ASP A 29 10.55 11.43 -16.83
C ASP A 29 10.03 12.63 -16.02
N PHE A 30 10.76 12.95 -14.96
CA PHE A 30 10.52 14.12 -14.13
C PHE A 30 11.70 15.06 -14.28
N ASP A 31 11.49 16.12 -15.05
CA ASP A 31 12.42 17.24 -15.15
C ASP A 31 12.42 18.05 -13.85
N VAL A 32 13.57 18.60 -13.52
CA VAL A 32 13.81 19.25 -12.24
C VAL A 32 13.63 20.75 -12.39
N ALA A 33 12.78 21.34 -11.56
CA ALA A 33 12.63 22.80 -11.48
C ALA A 33 13.76 23.48 -10.66
N SER A 34 14.72 22.73 -10.10
CA SER A 34 15.83 23.23 -9.27
C SER A 34 17.18 22.57 -9.59
N GLU A 35 18.27 23.33 -9.39
CA GLU A 35 19.66 22.98 -9.75
C GLU A 35 20.30 21.81 -8.99
N THR A 36 19.56 21.09 -8.14
CA THR A 36 20.14 20.24 -7.07
C THR A 36 19.70 18.78 -7.07
N THR A 37 18.87 18.34 -8.02
CA THR A 37 18.57 16.91 -8.21
C THR A 37 18.70 16.54 -9.67
N ASP A 38 19.19 15.33 -9.94
CA ASP A 38 19.24 14.78 -11.30
C ASP A 38 17.83 14.43 -11.79
N ALA A 39 17.65 14.39 -13.12
CA ALA A 39 16.44 13.88 -13.75
C ALA A 39 16.15 12.44 -13.26
N TRP A 40 14.88 12.10 -13.07
CA TRP A 40 14.47 10.79 -12.55
C TRP A 40 13.20 10.26 -13.20
N THR A 41 13.08 8.93 -13.20
CA THR A 41 11.93 8.22 -13.78
C THR A 41 11.04 7.61 -12.70
N SER A 42 9.73 7.64 -12.94
CA SER A 42 8.73 7.00 -12.08
C SER A 42 7.36 6.89 -12.71
N ALA A 43 6.57 5.93 -12.24
CA ALA A 43 5.13 5.81 -12.53
C ALA A 43 4.26 6.36 -11.38
N ILE A 44 4.81 7.24 -10.53
CA ILE A 44 4.10 7.84 -9.39
C ILE A 44 2.96 8.78 -9.83
N ARG A 45 2.99 9.24 -11.08
CA ARG A 45 1.88 9.94 -11.74
C ARG A 45 0.93 8.95 -12.39
N LYS A 46 -0.05 8.53 -11.60
CA LYS A 46 -1.14 7.65 -12.03
C LYS A 46 -2.36 8.44 -12.46
N THR A 47 -3.07 7.91 -13.43
CA THR A 47 -4.35 8.41 -13.95
C THR A 47 -5.46 7.48 -13.55
N LYS A 48 -6.65 8.05 -13.31
CA LYS A 48 -7.84 7.29 -12.96
C LYS A 48 -8.22 6.33 -14.10
N VAL A 49 -8.50 5.08 -13.75
CA VAL A 49 -9.11 4.09 -14.63
C VAL A 49 -10.62 4.14 -14.41
N LEU A 50 -11.39 4.24 -15.50
CA LEU A 50 -12.86 4.32 -15.46
C LEU A 50 -13.54 2.97 -15.64
N ASP A 51 -12.92 2.08 -16.41
CA ASP A 51 -13.44 0.75 -16.70
C ASP A 51 -12.91 -0.30 -15.72
N ALA A 52 -13.53 -1.48 -15.75
CA ALA A 52 -13.03 -2.65 -15.02
C ALA A 52 -11.61 -3.04 -15.49
N VAL A 53 -10.75 -3.46 -14.57
CA VAL A 53 -9.34 -3.76 -14.82
C VAL A 53 -8.92 -5.09 -14.22
N HIS A 54 -8.06 -5.81 -14.94
CA HIS A 54 -7.48 -7.06 -14.47
C HIS A 54 -6.36 -6.82 -13.45
N VAL A 55 -6.40 -7.57 -12.35
CA VAL A 55 -5.36 -7.61 -11.31
C VAL A 55 -4.63 -8.94 -11.43
N GLY A 56 -3.37 -8.88 -11.87
CA GLY A 56 -2.50 -10.05 -11.99
C GLY A 56 -1.50 -10.17 -10.84
N TRP A 57 -0.80 -11.31 -10.77
CA TRP A 57 0.14 -11.64 -9.68
C TRP A 57 1.17 -10.57 -9.32
N THR A 58 1.54 -9.71 -10.27
CA THR A 58 2.56 -8.67 -10.09
C THR A 58 2.03 -7.25 -10.24
N GLY A 59 0.72 -7.04 -10.45
CA GLY A 59 0.13 -5.72 -10.50
C GLY A 59 -1.15 -5.60 -11.33
N ILE A 60 -1.68 -4.39 -11.39
CA ILE A 60 -2.87 -4.04 -12.17
C ILE A 60 -2.49 -3.85 -13.64
N ALA A 61 -3.30 -4.38 -14.56
CA ALA A 61 -3.10 -4.20 -15.99
C ALA A 61 -3.03 -2.71 -16.36
N GLY A 62 -1.98 -2.32 -17.10
CA GLY A 62 -1.71 -0.93 -17.47
C GLY A 62 -0.95 -0.12 -16.41
N ASP A 63 -0.59 -0.69 -15.26
CA ASP A 63 0.32 -0.07 -14.31
C ASP A 63 1.77 -0.52 -14.52
N GLU A 64 2.70 0.44 -14.52
CA GLU A 64 4.13 0.17 -14.60
C GLU A 64 4.85 0.42 -13.27
N GLN A 65 5.96 -0.29 -13.10
CA GLN A 65 6.85 -0.15 -11.94
C GLN A 65 8.28 0.04 -12.46
N ALA A 66 8.79 1.26 -12.36
CA ALA A 66 10.15 1.61 -12.81
C ALA A 66 11.25 0.85 -12.03
N ASP A 67 10.97 0.49 -10.78
CA ASP A 67 11.89 -0.22 -9.90
C ASP A 67 11.18 -1.44 -9.31
N ARG A 68 11.33 -2.58 -9.98
CA ARG A 68 10.69 -3.83 -9.55
C ARG A 68 11.32 -4.44 -8.31
N VAL A 69 12.54 -4.05 -7.95
CA VAL A 69 13.23 -4.53 -6.74
C VAL A 69 12.65 -3.80 -5.52
N ASN A 70 12.67 -2.46 -5.54
CA ASN A 70 12.29 -1.66 -4.37
C ASN A 70 10.81 -1.26 -4.36
N HIS A 71 10.15 -1.18 -5.50
CA HIS A 71 8.78 -0.65 -5.63
C HIS A 71 7.81 -1.60 -6.35
N GLY A 72 8.19 -2.85 -6.54
CA GLY A 72 7.37 -3.83 -7.27
C GLY A 72 7.53 -5.28 -6.82
N GLY A 73 7.06 -6.19 -7.67
CA GLY A 73 7.07 -7.62 -7.43
C GLY A 73 5.82 -8.14 -6.70
N PRO A 74 5.73 -9.46 -6.49
CA PRO A 74 4.50 -10.11 -6.01
C PRO A 74 4.06 -9.62 -4.63
N ASP A 75 5.00 -9.27 -3.75
CA ASP A 75 4.68 -8.71 -2.42
C ASP A 75 4.16 -7.25 -2.46
N LYS A 76 4.34 -6.56 -3.58
CA LYS A 76 3.99 -5.15 -3.77
C LYS A 76 3.20 -4.96 -5.07
N ALA A 77 2.32 -5.92 -5.38
CA ALA A 77 1.55 -5.92 -6.61
C ALA A 77 0.60 -4.73 -6.69
N VAL A 78 -0.11 -4.43 -5.59
CA VAL A 78 -1.10 -3.34 -5.55
C VAL A 78 -0.84 -2.46 -4.34
N LEU A 79 -0.67 -1.15 -4.55
CA LEU A 79 -0.59 -0.17 -3.47
C LEU A 79 -1.99 0.37 -3.14
N ALA A 80 -2.37 0.37 -1.87
CA ALA A 80 -3.61 0.94 -1.38
C ALA A 80 -3.38 2.13 -0.45
N TYR A 81 -4.34 3.06 -0.43
CA TYR A 81 -4.33 4.23 0.43
C TYR A 81 -5.73 4.56 0.93
N ALA A 82 -5.82 4.92 2.21
CA ALA A 82 -7.09 5.28 2.83
C ALA A 82 -7.53 6.68 2.39
N SER A 83 -8.74 6.78 1.84
CA SER A 83 -9.28 8.03 1.30
C SER A 83 -9.43 9.13 2.34
N LYS A 84 -9.75 8.77 3.58
CA LYS A 84 -9.94 9.71 4.69
C LYS A 84 -8.69 10.55 5.00
N HIS A 85 -7.51 10.10 4.58
CA HIS A 85 -6.28 10.86 4.77
C HIS A 85 -6.24 12.12 3.89
N TYR A 86 -6.95 12.14 2.75
CA TYR A 86 -6.94 13.28 1.84
C TYR A 86 -7.52 14.55 2.46
N GLU A 87 -8.56 14.43 3.30
CA GLU A 87 -9.11 15.58 4.03
C GLU A 87 -8.05 16.22 4.93
N ALA A 88 -7.32 15.40 5.69
CA ALA A 88 -6.26 15.89 6.56
C ALA A 88 -5.07 16.48 5.77
N TRP A 89 -4.69 15.88 4.64
CA TRP A 89 -3.63 16.43 3.79
C TRP A 89 -4.00 17.78 3.18
N ASN A 90 -5.23 17.94 2.69
CA ASN A 90 -5.70 19.20 2.12
C ASN A 90 -5.88 20.29 3.20
N ALA A 91 -6.15 19.91 4.46
CA ALA A 91 -6.13 20.84 5.58
C ALA A 91 -4.70 21.27 5.97
N GLU A 92 -3.73 20.35 5.92
CA GLU A 92 -2.31 20.61 6.24
C GLU A 92 -1.60 21.43 5.14
N PHE A 93 -2.02 21.28 3.88
CA PHE A 93 -1.44 21.94 2.71
C PHE A 93 -2.55 22.52 1.81
N PRO A 94 -3.17 23.65 2.19
CA PRO A 94 -4.35 24.19 1.51
C PRO A 94 -4.11 24.62 0.07
N ASP A 95 -2.86 24.90 -0.32
CA ASP A 95 -2.48 25.28 -1.68
C ASP A 95 -2.29 24.07 -2.62
N ILE A 96 -2.41 22.85 -2.10
CA ILE A 96 -2.26 21.61 -2.86
C ILE A 96 -3.58 20.85 -2.83
N ASN A 97 -4.01 20.42 -4.01
CA ASN A 97 -5.16 19.52 -4.13
C ASN A 97 -4.67 18.06 -4.17
N PHE A 98 -4.58 17.42 -3.01
CA PHE A 98 -4.34 15.98 -2.95
C PHE A 98 -5.63 15.23 -3.26
N GLU A 99 -5.60 14.45 -4.34
CA GLU A 99 -6.71 13.61 -4.79
C GLU A 99 -6.27 12.15 -4.90
N ALA A 100 -7.22 11.25 -5.15
CA ALA A 100 -7.00 9.83 -5.41
C ALA A 100 -5.85 9.58 -6.44
N GLY A 101 -4.94 8.67 -6.11
CA GLY A 101 -3.68 8.45 -6.84
C GLY A 101 -2.56 9.43 -6.47
N GLY A 102 -2.84 10.39 -5.59
CA GLY A 102 -1.94 11.47 -5.23
C GLY A 102 -0.69 10.98 -4.47
N PHE A 103 -0.81 9.88 -3.74
CA PHE A 103 0.32 9.23 -3.09
C PHE A 103 0.95 8.14 -3.96
N GLY A 104 0.50 8.01 -5.21
CA GLY A 104 0.95 6.99 -6.17
C GLY A 104 0.35 5.62 -5.92
N GLU A 105 -0.72 5.54 -5.13
CA GLU A 105 -1.47 4.31 -4.92
C GLU A 105 -2.22 3.88 -6.18
N ASN A 106 -2.51 2.58 -6.24
CA ASN A 106 -3.38 2.02 -7.26
C ASN A 106 -4.85 2.02 -6.82
N LEU A 107 -5.10 1.80 -5.53
CA LEU A 107 -6.44 1.72 -4.96
C LEU A 107 -6.61 2.80 -3.88
N THR A 108 -7.54 3.71 -4.11
CA THR A 108 -8.05 4.60 -3.06
C THR A 108 -9.27 3.94 -2.42
N ILE A 109 -9.19 3.65 -1.13
CA ILE A 109 -10.16 2.81 -0.41
C ILE A 109 -10.86 3.60 0.70
N SER A 110 -12.16 3.36 0.92
CA SER A 110 -12.93 3.94 2.02
C SER A 110 -12.92 3.12 3.31
N ASP A 111 -13.45 3.72 4.38
CA ASP A 111 -13.91 3.08 5.63
C ASP A 111 -12.83 2.53 6.58
N PHE A 112 -11.63 2.21 6.09
CA PHE A 112 -10.54 1.69 6.91
C PHE A 112 -9.18 2.29 6.57
N ASP A 113 -8.26 2.17 7.52
CA ASP A 113 -6.91 2.70 7.44
C ASP A 113 -5.90 1.74 8.09
N GLU A 114 -4.67 2.22 8.29
CA GLU A 114 -3.57 1.47 8.87
C GLU A 114 -3.88 0.91 10.28
N SER A 115 -4.78 1.56 11.04
CA SER A 115 -5.14 1.12 12.39
C SER A 115 -6.16 -0.02 12.39
N ALA A 116 -7.00 -0.09 11.35
CA ALA A 116 -8.07 -1.07 11.21
C ALA A 116 -7.67 -2.33 10.41
N CYS A 117 -6.49 -2.30 9.77
CA CYS A 117 -5.95 -3.40 8.97
C CYS A 117 -4.73 -4.05 9.61
N CYS A 118 -4.56 -5.35 9.38
CA CYS A 118 -3.43 -6.14 9.86
C CYS A 118 -2.62 -6.74 8.72
N ILE A 119 -1.32 -6.96 8.97
CA ILE A 119 -0.46 -7.73 8.07
C ILE A 119 -1.04 -9.15 7.95
N GLY A 120 -1.25 -9.60 6.72
CA GLY A 120 -1.87 -10.89 6.42
C GLY A 120 -3.39 -10.88 6.32
N ASP A 121 -4.06 -9.74 6.56
CA ASP A 121 -5.49 -9.62 6.23
C ASP A 121 -5.71 -9.95 4.75
N ASN A 122 -6.66 -10.85 4.48
CA ASN A 122 -7.11 -11.21 3.14
C ASN A 122 -8.41 -10.49 2.84
N PHE A 123 -8.48 -9.80 1.71
CA PHE A 123 -9.67 -9.10 1.25
C PHE A 123 -10.16 -9.67 -0.08
N CYS A 124 -11.47 -9.83 -0.20
CA CYS A 124 -12.15 -10.26 -1.41
C CYS A 124 -12.80 -9.05 -2.10
N ILE A 125 -12.61 -8.94 -3.41
CA ILE A 125 -13.17 -7.90 -4.29
C ILE A 125 -13.71 -8.60 -5.54
N GLY A 126 -15.00 -8.89 -5.58
CA GLY A 126 -15.53 -9.86 -6.56
C GLY A 126 -14.82 -11.20 -6.38
N ASP A 127 -14.19 -11.70 -7.45
CA ASP A 127 -13.38 -12.94 -7.43
C ASP A 127 -11.90 -12.71 -7.13
N CYS A 128 -11.44 -11.46 -7.04
CA CYS A 128 -10.04 -11.14 -6.73
C CYS A 128 -9.80 -11.25 -5.22
N VAL A 129 -8.68 -11.88 -4.82
CA VAL A 129 -8.26 -11.98 -3.42
C VAL A 129 -6.89 -11.34 -3.23
N LEU A 130 -6.82 -10.34 -2.35
CA LEU A 130 -5.63 -9.57 -2.03
C LEU A 130 -5.22 -9.77 -0.57
N GLN A 131 -3.93 -9.91 -0.28
CA GLN A 131 -3.41 -10.05 1.09
C GLN A 131 -2.43 -8.94 1.44
N ILE A 132 -2.62 -8.28 2.59
CA ILE A 132 -1.70 -7.23 3.06
C ILE A 132 -0.34 -7.82 3.40
N THR A 133 0.72 -7.25 2.86
CA THR A 133 2.10 -7.76 3.02
C THR A 133 2.98 -6.87 3.86
N GLN A 134 2.85 -5.55 3.72
CA GLN A 134 3.69 -4.56 4.39
C GLN A 134 3.07 -3.17 4.30
N PRO A 135 3.37 -2.25 5.23
CA PRO A 135 3.18 -0.83 5.01
C PRO A 135 4.01 -0.31 3.83
N ARG A 136 3.54 0.76 3.20
CA ARG A 136 4.31 1.46 2.16
C ARG A 136 5.37 2.33 2.82
N GLN A 137 6.61 2.19 2.40
CA GLN A 137 7.68 3.09 2.83
C GLN A 137 7.73 4.29 1.87
N PRO A 138 7.38 5.52 2.30
CA PRO A 138 7.47 6.69 1.43
C PRO A 138 8.93 7.00 1.10
N CYS A 139 9.19 7.30 -0.16
CA CYS A 139 10.51 7.65 -0.69
C CYS A 139 10.54 9.09 -1.20
N TRP A 140 11.73 9.60 -1.50
CA TRP A 140 11.93 10.98 -1.95
C TRP A 140 11.16 11.33 -3.24
N LYS A 141 10.84 10.35 -4.09
CA LYS A 141 10.03 10.56 -5.30
C LYS A 141 8.63 11.11 -4.99
N LEU A 142 8.06 10.78 -3.82
CA LEU A 142 6.79 11.37 -3.36
C LEU A 142 6.95 12.87 -3.06
N SER A 143 8.02 13.24 -2.36
CA SER A 143 8.37 14.65 -2.13
C SER A 143 8.59 15.39 -3.46
N GLY A 144 9.31 14.77 -4.40
CA GLY A 144 9.57 15.33 -5.72
C GLY A 144 8.31 15.54 -6.55
N ARG A 145 7.36 14.59 -6.55
CA ARG A 145 6.07 14.70 -7.26
C ARG A 145 5.32 15.98 -6.90
N TRP A 146 5.28 16.30 -5.61
CA TRP A 146 4.51 17.41 -5.04
C TRP A 146 5.34 18.67 -4.82
N GLN A 147 6.64 18.65 -5.14
CA GLN A 147 7.59 19.73 -4.85
C GLN A 147 7.56 20.14 -3.36
N LEU A 148 7.37 19.15 -2.48
CA LEU A 148 7.35 19.31 -1.03
C LEU A 148 8.49 18.50 -0.41
N PRO A 149 9.67 19.12 -0.15
CA PRO A 149 10.88 18.39 0.25
C PRO A 149 10.69 17.44 1.45
N LYS A 150 9.88 17.85 2.43
CA LYS A 150 9.65 17.09 3.67
C LYS A 150 8.46 16.13 3.64
N LEU A 151 7.70 16.06 2.54
CA LEU A 151 6.46 15.27 2.50
C LEU A 151 6.67 13.80 2.88
N ALA A 152 7.69 13.15 2.32
CA ALA A 152 8.00 11.76 2.67
C ALA A 152 8.29 11.56 4.16
N VAL A 153 8.92 12.54 4.83
CA VAL A 153 9.19 12.49 6.28
C VAL A 153 7.90 12.66 7.07
N ILE A 154 7.03 13.60 6.66
CA ILE A 154 5.75 13.86 7.33
C ILE A 154 4.85 12.62 7.24
N VAL A 155 4.80 11.95 6.09
CA VAL A 155 4.09 10.67 5.91
C VAL A 155 4.59 9.59 6.87
N GLN A 156 5.91 9.49 7.10
CA GLN A 156 6.46 8.54 8.08
C GLN A 156 6.05 8.90 9.52
N GLN A 157 6.03 10.19 9.84
CA GLN A 157 5.74 10.69 11.18
C GLN A 157 4.27 10.53 11.56
N ASN A 158 3.35 10.81 10.64
CA ASN A 158 1.91 10.70 10.91
C ASN A 158 1.36 9.28 10.64
N GLY A 159 2.12 8.40 9.99
CA GLY A 159 1.75 7.01 9.74
C GLY A 159 0.73 6.80 8.62
N ARG A 160 0.31 7.87 7.91
CA ARG A 160 -0.61 7.85 6.76
C ARG A 160 0.12 7.37 5.51
N THR A 161 0.58 6.14 5.55
CA THR A 161 1.53 5.57 4.58
C THR A 161 0.84 4.81 3.46
N GLY A 162 -0.33 4.22 3.72
CA GLY A 162 -0.88 3.16 2.91
C GLY A 162 -0.13 1.82 3.09
N TRP A 163 -0.55 0.82 2.34
CA TRP A 163 -0.01 -0.53 2.44
C TRP A 163 -0.05 -1.25 1.09
N TYR A 164 0.78 -2.27 0.97
CA TYR A 164 0.82 -3.11 -0.21
C TYR A 164 0.03 -4.39 -0.03
N PHE A 165 -0.55 -4.84 -1.13
CA PHE A 165 -1.13 -6.15 -1.29
C PHE A 165 -0.26 -7.03 -2.21
N ARG A 166 -0.20 -8.32 -1.88
CA ARG A 166 0.04 -9.40 -2.85
C ARG A 166 -1.28 -9.95 -3.34
N VAL A 167 -1.27 -10.55 -4.52
CA VAL A 167 -2.44 -11.24 -5.09
C VAL A 167 -2.39 -12.71 -4.66
N LEU A 168 -3.50 -13.21 -4.08
CA LEU A 168 -3.70 -14.63 -3.79
C LEU A 168 -4.58 -15.30 -4.83
N GLN A 169 -5.45 -14.53 -5.48
CA GLN A 169 -6.28 -14.95 -6.61
C GLN A 169 -6.45 -13.77 -7.55
N GLU A 170 -6.04 -13.94 -8.81
CA GLU A 170 -6.25 -12.94 -9.86
C GLU A 170 -7.75 -12.71 -10.13
N GLY A 171 -8.09 -11.55 -10.67
CA GLY A 171 -9.47 -11.24 -10.99
C GLY A 171 -9.62 -9.86 -11.63
N VAL A 172 -10.87 -9.48 -11.83
CA VAL A 172 -11.23 -8.17 -12.38
C VAL A 172 -11.86 -7.33 -11.27
N ILE A 173 -11.43 -6.09 -11.16
CA ILE A 173 -11.96 -5.12 -10.20
C ILE A 173 -12.39 -3.84 -10.90
N GLU A 174 -13.31 -3.11 -10.31
CA GLU A 174 -13.83 -1.83 -10.79
C GLU A 174 -14.05 -0.89 -9.61
N ALA A 175 -13.98 0.42 -9.84
CA ALA A 175 -14.37 1.40 -8.83
C ALA A 175 -15.85 1.20 -8.46
N GLY A 176 -16.18 1.37 -7.17
CA GLY A 176 -17.49 1.11 -6.60
C GLY A 176 -17.68 -0.31 -6.06
N MET A 177 -16.76 -1.24 -6.33
CA MET A 177 -16.83 -2.59 -5.77
C MET A 177 -16.51 -2.61 -4.27
N ASP A 178 -17.23 -3.47 -3.55
CA ASP A 178 -16.96 -3.77 -2.14
C ASP A 178 -15.61 -4.46 -1.95
N ILE A 179 -14.96 -4.13 -0.85
CA ILE A 179 -13.77 -4.78 -0.32
C ILE A 179 -14.14 -5.43 1.00
N LYS A 180 -14.11 -6.77 1.05
CA LYS A 180 -14.59 -7.55 2.20
C LYS A 180 -13.42 -8.25 2.86
N LEU A 181 -13.14 -7.96 4.13
CA LEU A 181 -12.12 -8.69 4.90
C LEU A 181 -12.56 -10.12 5.11
N VAL A 182 -11.95 -11.10 4.46
CA VAL A 182 -12.41 -12.49 4.52
C VAL A 182 -11.58 -13.36 5.47
N ASP A 183 -10.33 -12.99 5.78
CA ASP A 183 -9.51 -13.67 6.79
C ASP A 183 -8.55 -12.69 7.49
N ARG A 184 -8.27 -12.94 8.78
CA ARG A 184 -7.37 -12.14 9.64
C ARG A 184 -6.51 -13.07 10.51
N PRO A 185 -5.40 -13.61 9.97
CA PRO A 185 -4.56 -14.56 10.69
C PRO A 185 -3.72 -13.90 11.81
N HIS A 186 -3.46 -12.59 11.74
CA HIS A 186 -2.55 -11.89 12.65
C HIS A 186 -3.17 -10.60 13.23
N PRO A 187 -4.25 -10.70 14.04
CA PRO A 187 -5.00 -9.53 14.54
C PRO A 187 -4.18 -8.56 15.41
N ASP A 188 -3.06 -9.01 15.98
CA ASP A 188 -2.18 -8.19 16.82
C ASP A 188 -1.06 -7.48 16.06
N VAL A 189 -1.06 -7.56 14.72
CA VAL A 189 -0.02 -7.01 13.83
C VAL A 189 -0.67 -6.01 12.89
N SER A 190 -1.21 -4.91 13.44
CA SER A 190 -1.79 -3.84 12.62
C SER A 190 -0.75 -3.19 11.72
N VAL A 191 -1.18 -2.64 10.58
CA VAL A 191 -0.31 -1.88 9.67
C VAL A 191 0.26 -0.66 10.40
N ALA A 192 -0.53 0.01 11.24
CA ALA A 192 -0.09 1.12 12.08
C ALA A 192 0.98 0.70 13.08
N TRP A 193 0.84 -0.47 13.72
CA TRP A 193 1.87 -1.00 14.60
C TRP A 193 3.15 -1.32 13.81
N ALA A 194 3.04 -1.97 12.66
CA ALA A 194 4.19 -2.27 11.81
C ALA A 194 4.95 -1.00 11.37
N ASN A 195 4.23 0.08 11.04
CA ASN A 195 4.84 1.40 10.81
C ASN A 195 5.62 1.90 12.02
N SER A 196 5.02 1.84 13.21
CA SER A 196 5.67 2.28 14.45
C SER A 196 6.99 1.52 14.70
N VAL A 197 7.01 0.21 14.43
CA VAL A 197 8.23 -0.63 14.55
C VAL A 197 9.30 -0.21 13.53
N MET A 198 8.90 0.00 12.28
CA MET A 198 9.83 0.35 11.21
C MET A 198 10.52 1.70 11.48
N TYR A 199 9.77 2.70 11.94
CA TYR A 199 10.24 4.07 12.11
C TYR A 199 10.64 4.44 13.55
N ALA A 200 10.52 3.53 14.52
CA ALA A 200 10.87 3.75 15.92
C ALA A 200 12.27 4.38 16.13
N ARG A 201 12.34 5.34 17.06
CA ARG A 201 13.56 5.96 17.57
C ARG A 201 13.39 6.20 19.09
N PRO A 202 14.08 5.48 19.99
CA PRO A 202 14.99 4.36 19.73
C PRO A 202 14.25 3.11 19.24
N ARG A 203 14.97 2.23 18.54
CA ARG A 203 14.44 0.93 18.07
C ARG A 203 14.39 -0.08 19.22
N ARG A 204 13.46 -1.04 19.13
CA ARG A 204 13.32 -2.16 20.07
C ARG A 204 13.51 -3.47 19.32
N HIS A 205 14.60 -4.20 19.62
CA HIS A 205 14.88 -5.48 18.96
C HIS A 205 13.77 -6.52 19.18
N THR A 206 13.04 -6.45 20.29
CA THR A 206 11.89 -7.33 20.56
C THR A 206 10.76 -7.12 19.55
N ASP A 207 10.51 -5.87 19.18
CA ASP A 207 9.43 -5.53 18.24
C ASP A 207 9.84 -5.89 16.82
N ASP A 208 11.11 -5.67 16.47
CA ASP A 208 11.68 -6.12 15.19
C ASP A 208 11.55 -7.64 15.02
N ARG A 209 11.87 -8.44 16.06
CA ARG A 209 11.68 -9.90 16.04
C ARG A 209 10.22 -10.30 15.92
N LYS A 210 9.33 -9.65 16.69
CA LYS A 210 7.89 -9.96 16.65
C LYS A 210 7.32 -9.71 15.25
N LEU A 211 7.68 -8.59 14.62
CA LEU A 211 7.20 -8.27 13.29
C LEU A 211 7.81 -9.20 12.23
N ALA A 212 9.13 -9.46 12.28
CA ALA A 212 9.80 -10.39 11.37
C ALA A 212 9.24 -11.82 11.43
N ALA A 213 8.74 -12.25 12.59
CA ALA A 213 8.13 -13.56 12.77
C ALA A 213 6.74 -13.69 12.11
N CYS A 214 6.11 -12.61 11.65
CA CYS A 214 4.82 -12.65 10.97
C CYS A 214 4.95 -13.35 9.60
N PRO A 215 4.34 -14.53 9.37
CA PRO A 215 4.49 -15.27 8.13
C PRO A 215 4.01 -14.50 6.90
N ALA A 216 2.98 -13.67 7.03
CA ALA A 216 2.44 -12.91 5.91
C ALA A 216 3.27 -11.66 5.54
N LEU A 217 4.25 -11.26 6.35
CA LEU A 217 5.09 -10.10 6.07
C LEU A 217 5.89 -10.30 4.78
N SER A 218 6.05 -9.22 4.00
CA SER A 218 6.90 -9.25 2.80
C SER A 218 8.33 -9.66 3.09
N GLU A 219 8.97 -10.31 2.12
CA GLU A 219 10.33 -10.83 2.31
C GLU A 219 11.35 -9.71 2.54
N ALA A 220 11.20 -8.59 1.83
CA ALA A 220 12.07 -7.42 1.99
C ALA A 220 11.99 -6.82 3.41
N TRP A 221 10.80 -6.73 3.99
CA TRP A 221 10.64 -6.25 5.37
C TRP A 221 11.20 -7.26 6.37
N ARG A 222 10.91 -8.56 6.18
CA ARG A 222 11.42 -9.64 7.03
C ARG A 222 12.95 -9.60 7.11
N ALA A 223 13.64 -9.62 5.97
CA ALA A 223 15.09 -9.59 5.91
C ALA A 223 15.69 -8.35 6.61
N SER A 224 15.10 -7.17 6.40
CA SER A 224 15.54 -5.93 7.04
C SER A 224 15.38 -5.98 8.57
N LEU A 225 14.25 -6.48 9.06
CA LEU A 225 13.96 -6.56 10.49
C LEU A 225 14.79 -7.64 11.18
N GLU A 226 15.03 -8.78 10.55
CA GLU A 226 15.93 -9.81 11.06
C GLU A 226 17.37 -9.30 11.22
N GLN A 227 17.84 -8.49 10.27
CA GLN A 227 19.15 -7.84 10.39
C GLN A 227 19.18 -6.84 11.55
N ARG A 228 18.12 -6.04 11.72
CA ARG A 228 18.00 -5.07 12.82
C ARG A 228 17.82 -5.72 14.19
N ALA A 229 17.27 -6.94 14.24
CA ALA A 229 16.96 -7.68 15.45
C ALA A 229 18.19 -8.37 16.10
N ARG A 230 19.31 -8.41 15.37
CA ARG A 230 20.64 -8.87 15.86
C ARG A 230 21.25 -7.81 16.76
#